data_AF-A0A2V9L9G1-F1
#
_entry.id   AF-A0A2V9L9G1-F1
#
_cell.length_a   1.000
_cell.length_b   1.000
_cell.length_c   1.000
_cell.angle_alpha   90.00
_cell.angle_beta   90.00
_cell.angle_gamma   90.00
#
_symmetry.space_group_name_H-M   'P 1'
#
loop_
_entity.id
_entity.type
_entity.pdbx_description
1 polymer ?
#
loop_
_entity_poly.entity_id
_entity_poly.type
_entity_poly.pdbx_seq_one_letter_code
_entity_poly.pdbx_strand_id
1 'polypeptide(L)'
;MSTVFQWIHLTAAVVGVGGIAFLVIVLFPSARVLTPEQRDLLVKAVAGRFRWVTWTVIILLLISGLYNVRQFYWEEAWGPAWAFLTIKIALASVVFLISLCLTLPLKLFDPFRERRKRWLTIAFILALIVILISAYLRLGSHA
;
A
#
# COMPACT_ATOMS: atom_id res chain seq x y z
N MET A 1 -24.70 -2.07 -4.57
CA MET A 1 -23.55 -2.95 -4.88
C MET A 1 -22.22 -2.20 -4.88
N SER A 2 -22.13 -0.99 -5.46
CA SER A 2 -20.90 -0.20 -5.52
C SER A 2 -20.32 0.24 -4.16
N THR A 3 -21.17 0.54 -3.17
CA THR A 3 -20.74 0.99 -1.83
C THR A 3 -19.90 -0.06 -1.10
N VAL A 4 -20.22 -1.35 -1.25
CA VAL A 4 -19.47 -2.44 -0.59
C VAL A 4 -18.05 -2.54 -1.16
N PHE A 5 -17.88 -2.45 -2.49
CA PHE A 5 -16.56 -2.47 -3.11
C PHE A 5 -15.73 -1.24 -2.74
N GLN A 6 -16.34 -0.05 -2.66
CA GLN A 6 -15.66 1.15 -2.16
C GLN A 6 -15.24 1.00 -0.69
N TRP A 7 -16.10 0.44 0.16
CA TRP A 7 -15.79 0.17 1.56
C TRP A 7 -14.65 -0.85 1.68
N ILE A 8 -14.67 -1.95 0.93
CA ILE A 8 -13.58 -2.93 0.87
C ILE A 8 -12.27 -2.26 0.43
N HIS A 9 -12.31 -1.46 -0.63
CA HIS A 9 -11.14 -0.75 -1.14
C HIS A 9 -10.54 0.17 -0.08
N LEU A 10 -11.38 0.98 0.57
CA LEU A 10 -10.96 1.93 1.60
C LEU A 10 -10.41 1.19 2.83
N THR A 11 -11.10 0.17 3.32
CA THR A 11 -10.64 -0.63 4.48
C THR A 11 -9.31 -1.30 4.18
N ALA A 12 -9.14 -1.88 2.99
CA ALA A 12 -7.87 -2.48 2.59
C ALA A 12 -6.74 -1.43 2.53
N ALA A 13 -7.01 -0.22 2.02
CA ALA A 13 -6.05 0.87 2.02
C ALA A 13 -5.67 1.30 3.44
N VAL A 14 -6.65 1.45 4.34
CA VAL A 14 -6.42 1.80 5.76
C VAL A 14 -5.55 0.76 6.45
N VAL A 15 -5.86 -0.54 6.28
CA VAL A 15 -5.08 -1.63 6.89
C VAL A 15 -3.66 -1.67 6.31
N GLY A 16 -3.51 -1.54 4.99
CA GLY A 16 -2.20 -1.55 4.34
C GLY A 16 -1.32 -0.39 4.77
N VAL A 17 -1.82 0.84 4.58
CA VAL A 17 -1.08 2.07 4.89
C VAL A 17 -0.85 2.20 6.40
N GLY A 18 -1.85 1.89 7.22
CA GLY A 18 -1.74 1.87 8.68
C GLY A 18 -0.74 0.84 9.18
N GLY A 19 -0.71 -0.35 8.58
CA GLY A 19 0.29 -1.38 8.88
C GLY A 19 1.71 -0.92 8.58
N ILE A 20 1.95 -0.29 7.42
CA ILE A 20 3.27 0.27 7.09
C ILE A 20 3.62 1.42 8.04
N ALA A 21 2.67 2.30 8.35
CA ALA A 21 2.86 3.40 9.30
C ALA A 21 3.30 2.88 10.68
N PHE A 22 2.60 1.87 11.20
CA PHE A 22 2.94 1.22 12.46
C PHE A 22 4.37 0.66 12.44
N LEU A 23 4.76 -0.05 11.38
CA LEU A 23 6.11 -0.60 11.26
C LEU A 23 7.18 0.51 11.31
N VAL A 24 7.01 1.56 10.51
CA VAL A 24 8.03 2.60 10.31
C VAL A 24 8.12 3.57 11.48
N ILE A 25 6.97 3.98 12.03
CA ILE A 25 6.86 5.07 13.02
C ILE A 25 6.93 4.52 14.44
N VAL A 26 6.38 3.33 14.70
CA VAL A 26 6.26 2.77 16.06
C VAL A 26 7.22 1.60 16.25
N LEU A 27 7.03 0.50 15.50
CA LEU A 27 7.73 -0.75 15.77
C LEU A 27 9.26 -0.62 15.61
N PHE A 28 9.75 -0.15 14.45
CA PHE A 28 11.20 -0.11 14.21
C PHE A 28 11.94 0.86 15.14
N PRO A 29 11.40 2.05 15.47
CA PRO A 29 12.00 2.90 16.50
C PRO A 29 11.99 2.25 17.89
N SER A 30 10.88 1.65 18.32
CA SER A 30 10.78 0.98 19.62
C SER A 30 11.72 -0.23 19.73
N ALA A 31 11.95 -0.96 18.64
CA ALA A 31 12.85 -2.11 18.61
C ALA A 31 14.35 -1.75 18.75
N ARG A 32 14.71 -0.46 18.83
CA ARG A 32 16.11 -0.03 19.01
C ARG A 32 16.67 -0.35 20.39
N VAL A 33 15.82 -0.56 21.40
CA VAL A 33 16.23 -0.93 22.76
C VAL A 33 16.64 -2.40 22.89
N LEU A 34 16.33 -3.23 21.89
CA LEU A 34 16.61 -4.66 21.88
C LEU A 34 18.05 -4.94 21.41
N THR A 35 18.60 -6.09 21.82
CA THR A 35 19.86 -6.58 21.24
C THR A 35 19.70 -6.88 19.75
N PRO A 36 20.80 -6.93 18.96
CA PRO A 36 20.73 -7.26 17.54
C PRO A 36 19.99 -8.58 17.25
N GLU A 37 20.22 -9.62 18.06
CA GLU A 37 19.61 -10.95 17.92
C GLU A 37 18.11 -10.91 18.20
N GLN A 38 17.71 -10.23 19.29
CA GLN A 38 16.30 -10.04 19.64
C GLN A 38 15.56 -9.25 18.56
N ARG A 39 16.22 -8.22 18.01
CA ARG A 39 15.65 -7.39 16.93
C ARG A 39 15.46 -8.20 15.66
N ASP A 40 16.42 -9.04 15.28
CA ASP A 40 16.29 -9.90 14.09
C ASP A 40 15.15 -10.91 14.24
N LEU A 41 15.05 -11.57 15.39
CA LEU A 41 13.96 -12.49 15.71
C LEU A 41 12.59 -11.78 15.62
N LEU A 42 12.47 -10.59 16.20
CA LEU A 42 11.25 -9.77 16.12
C LEU A 42 10.91 -9.42 14.67
N VAL A 43 11.87 -8.92 13.89
CA VAL A 43 11.67 -8.55 12.49
C VAL A 43 11.24 -9.76 11.65
N LYS A 44 11.87 -10.93 11.85
CA LYS A 44 11.51 -12.16 11.16
C LYS A 44 10.09 -12.63 11.51
N ALA A 45 9.73 -12.61 12.79
CA ALA A 45 8.40 -12.99 13.27
C ALA A 45 7.30 -12.05 12.76
N VAL A 46 7.57 -10.74 12.73
CA VAL A 46 6.65 -9.73 12.22
C VAL A 46 6.55 -9.82 10.69
N ALA A 47 7.67 -9.96 9.98
CA ALA A 47 7.67 -10.08 8.52
C ALA A 47 6.87 -11.31 8.03
N GLY A 48 6.95 -12.44 8.75
CA GLY A 48 6.16 -13.63 8.43
C GLY A 48 4.65 -13.40 8.52
N ARG A 49 4.19 -12.66 9.54
CA ARG A 49 2.76 -12.32 9.70
C ARG A 49 2.33 -11.21 8.73
N PHE A 50 3.14 -10.15 8.64
CA PHE A 50 2.87 -8.99 7.79
C PHE A 50 2.80 -9.35 6.31
N ARG A 51 3.50 -10.41 5.89
CA ARG A 51 3.37 -10.99 4.55
C ARG A 51 1.92 -11.32 4.22
N TRP A 52 1.23 -12.11 5.05
CA TRP A 52 -0.15 -12.50 4.77
C TRP A 52 -1.11 -11.30 4.75
N VAL A 53 -0.90 -10.34 5.64
CA VAL A 53 -1.64 -9.06 5.63
C VAL A 53 -1.41 -8.32 4.31
N THR A 54 -0.15 -8.20 3.89
CA THR A 54 0.24 -7.51 2.66
C THR A 54 -0.40 -8.14 1.42
N TRP A 55 -0.33 -9.47 1.29
CA TRP A 55 -0.92 -10.18 0.16
C TRP A 55 -2.45 -10.02 0.12
N THR A 56 -3.11 -10.11 1.28
CA THR A 56 -4.56 -9.89 1.39
C THR A 56 -4.93 -8.48 0.97
N VAL A 57 -4.22 -7.47 1.47
CA VAL A 57 -4.45 -6.06 1.12
C VAL A 57 -4.25 -5.81 -0.37
N ILE A 58 -3.17 -6.32 -0.97
CA ILE A 58 -2.89 -6.15 -2.41
C ILE A 58 -4.02 -6.75 -3.25
N ILE A 59 -4.44 -7.99 -2.95
CA ILE A 59 -5.51 -8.66 -3.69
C ILE A 59 -6.82 -7.87 -3.57
N LEU A 60 -7.20 -7.46 -2.36
CA LEU A 60 -8.42 -6.69 -2.13
C LEU A 60 -8.38 -5.34 -2.87
N LEU A 61 -7.25 -4.63 -2.83
CA LEU A 61 -7.10 -3.35 -3.52
C LEU A 61 -7.12 -3.47 -5.04
N LEU A 62 -6.50 -4.52 -5.59
CA LEU A 62 -6.52 -4.79 -7.04
C LEU A 62 -7.94 -5.09 -7.51
N ILE A 63 -8.62 -6.05 -6.87
CA ILE A 63 -9.98 -6.46 -7.29
C ILE A 63 -10.96 -5.30 -7.15
N SER A 64 -10.98 -4.65 -5.99
CA SER A 64 -11.90 -3.53 -5.74
C SER A 64 -11.53 -2.28 -6.54
N GLY A 65 -10.25 -2.05 -6.81
CA GLY A 65 -9.77 -0.94 -7.64
C GLY A 65 -10.20 -1.09 -9.09
N LEU A 66 -10.01 -2.28 -9.69
CA LEU A 66 -10.47 -2.57 -11.06
C LEU A 66 -11.99 -2.45 -11.17
N TYR A 67 -12.73 -2.94 -10.18
CA TYR A 67 -14.20 -2.77 -10.12
C TYR A 67 -14.59 -1.29 -10.11
N ASN A 68 -13.94 -0.47 -9.28
CA ASN A 68 -14.22 0.97 -9.20
C ASN A 68 -13.89 1.71 -10.50
N VAL A 69 -12.78 1.38 -11.17
CA VAL A 69 -12.44 1.96 -12.48
C VAL A 69 -13.54 1.64 -13.49
N ARG A 70 -13.95 0.36 -13.58
CA ARG A 70 -15.02 -0.05 -14.49
C ARG A 70 -16.35 0.64 -14.19
N GLN A 71 -16.71 0.79 -12.92
CA GLN A 71 -18.01 1.31 -12.51
C GLN A 71 -18.13 2.84 -12.64
N PHE A 72 -17.03 3.59 -12.41
CA PHE A 72 -17.07 5.04 -12.27
C PHE A 72 -16.33 5.82 -13.35
N TYR A 73 -15.40 5.20 -14.06
CA TYR A 73 -14.52 5.91 -15.00
C TYR A 73 -14.57 5.36 -16.43
N TRP A 74 -15.13 4.17 -16.64
CA TRP A 74 -15.12 3.52 -17.95
C TRP A 74 -15.84 4.29 -19.05
N GLU A 75 -16.95 4.94 -18.69
CA GLU A 75 -17.75 5.77 -19.60
C GLU A 75 -17.37 7.26 -19.53
N GLU A 76 -16.46 7.63 -18.62
CA GLU A 76 -16.02 9.01 -18.43
C GLU A 76 -15.13 9.45 -19.58
N ALA A 77 -15.35 10.67 -20.09
CA ALA A 77 -14.53 11.22 -21.16
C ALA A 77 -13.06 11.36 -20.74
N TRP A 78 -12.16 11.13 -21.70
CA TRP A 78 -10.72 11.21 -21.47
C TRP A 78 -10.30 12.65 -21.18
N GLY A 79 -10.17 12.96 -19.89
CA GLY A 79 -9.88 14.30 -19.39
C GLY A 79 -9.02 14.30 -18.12
N PRO A 80 -8.99 15.42 -17.38
CA PRO A 80 -8.16 15.55 -16.18
C PRO A 80 -8.38 14.43 -15.16
N ALA A 81 -9.63 13.99 -14.96
CA ALA A 81 -9.97 12.90 -14.05
C ALA A 81 -9.26 11.58 -14.42
N TRP A 82 -9.20 11.24 -15.71
CA TRP A 82 -8.47 10.08 -16.23
C TRP A 82 -6.96 10.20 -16.02
N ALA A 83 -6.39 11.39 -16.19
CA ALA A 83 -4.96 11.62 -15.95
C ALA A 83 -4.61 11.38 -14.47
N PHE A 84 -5.36 11.98 -13.54
CA PHE A 84 -5.17 11.78 -12.10
C PHE A 84 -5.39 10.32 -11.67
N LEU A 85 -6.40 9.65 -12.24
CA LEU A 85 -6.64 8.23 -12.01
C LEU A 85 -5.46 7.36 -12.46
N THR A 86 -4.91 7.64 -13.64
CA THR A 86 -3.76 6.92 -14.19
C THR A 86 -2.53 7.09 -13.30
N ILE A 87 -2.26 8.32 -12.86
CA ILE A 87 -1.17 8.61 -11.91
C ILE A 87 -1.39 7.85 -10.60
N LYS A 88 -2.61 7.85 -10.06
CA LYS A 88 -2.96 7.11 -8.84
C LYS A 88 -2.68 5.62 -9.00
N ILE A 89 -3.09 5.01 -10.11
CA ILE A 89 -2.87 3.58 -10.38
C ILE A 89 -1.38 3.28 -10.53
N ALA A 90 -0.62 4.12 -11.23
CA ALA A 90 0.82 3.96 -11.38
C ALA A 90 1.54 4.01 -10.02
N LEU A 91 1.24 5.01 -9.19
CA LEU A 91 1.80 5.14 -7.85
C LEU A 91 1.44 3.96 -6.94
N ALA A 92 0.17 3.53 -6.96
CA ALA A 92 -0.27 2.35 -6.20
C ALA A 92 0.44 1.08 -6.66
N SER A 93 0.68 0.93 -7.97
CA SER A 93 1.44 -0.20 -8.53
C SER A 93 2.88 -0.21 -8.03
N VAL A 94 3.54 0.95 -7.96
CA VAL A 94 4.89 1.07 -7.37
C VAL A 94 4.88 0.64 -5.89
N VAL A 95 3.87 1.06 -5.11
CA VAL A 95 3.72 0.63 -3.70
C VAL A 95 3.57 -0.89 -3.59
N PHE A 96 2.78 -1.51 -4.47
CA PHE A 96 2.61 -2.97 -4.50
C PHE A 96 3.91 -3.67 -4.86
N LEU A 97 4.64 -3.18 -5.87
CA LEU A 97 5.94 -3.74 -6.27
C LEU A 97 6.95 -3.70 -5.12
N ILE A 98 7.08 -2.55 -4.44
CA ILE A 98 7.95 -2.43 -3.26
C ILE A 98 7.54 -3.45 -2.19
N SER A 99 6.24 -3.57 -1.92
CA SER A 99 5.70 -4.49 -0.91
C SER A 99 5.94 -5.96 -1.28
N LEU A 100 5.84 -6.32 -2.57
CA LEU A 100 6.13 -7.65 -3.09
C LEU A 100 7.63 -7.98 -2.97
N CYS A 101 8.52 -7.07 -3.38
CA CYS A 101 9.97 -7.25 -3.21
C CYS A 101 10.36 -7.48 -1.74
N LEU A 102 9.69 -6.80 -0.80
CA LEU A 102 9.97 -6.93 0.63
C LEU A 102 9.37 -8.19 1.29
N THR A 103 8.43 -8.87 0.62
CA THR A 103 7.72 -10.04 1.16
C THR A 103 8.05 -11.35 0.46
N LEU A 104 8.43 -11.33 -0.82
CA LEU A 104 8.86 -12.52 -1.56
C LEU A 104 10.20 -13.03 -1.03
N PRO A 105 10.43 -14.36 -0.88
CA PRO A 105 11.62 -14.93 -0.25
C PRO A 105 12.70 -15.26 -1.29
N LEU A 106 12.76 -14.50 -2.39
CA LEU A 106 13.72 -14.72 -3.47
C LEU A 106 15.03 -13.99 -3.15
N LYS A 107 16.19 -14.63 -3.42
CA LYS A 107 17.52 -14.05 -3.17
C LYS A 107 17.75 -12.72 -3.90
N LEU A 108 17.14 -12.55 -5.08
CA LEU A 108 17.17 -11.31 -5.86
C LEU A 108 16.70 -10.07 -5.09
N PHE A 109 15.86 -10.25 -4.06
CA PHE A 109 15.33 -9.14 -3.27
C PHE A 109 16.03 -8.93 -1.92
N ASP A 110 17.14 -9.62 -1.64
CA ASP A 110 17.93 -9.40 -0.42
C ASP A 110 18.38 -7.92 -0.25
N PRO A 111 18.89 -7.23 -1.30
CA PRO A 111 19.29 -5.82 -1.18
C PRO A 111 18.12 -4.86 -0.87
N PHE A 112 16.88 -5.29 -1.13
CA PHE A 112 15.67 -4.55 -0.76
C PHE A 112 15.30 -4.82 0.70
N ARG A 113 15.41 -6.08 1.15
CA ARG A 113 15.14 -6.48 2.53
C ARG A 113 16.13 -5.91 3.54
N GLU A 114 17.39 -5.75 3.18
CA GLU A 114 18.40 -5.09 4.03
C GLU A 114 18.04 -3.62 4.30
N ARG A 115 17.46 -2.94 3.30
CA ARG A 115 17.00 -1.55 3.40
C ARG A 115 15.49 -1.46 3.65
N ARG A 116 14.91 -2.49 4.28
CA ARG A 116 13.45 -2.62 4.49
C ARG A 116 12.82 -1.36 5.05
N LYS A 117 13.40 -0.76 6.11
CA LYS A 117 12.85 0.46 6.71
C LYS A 117 12.73 1.58 5.67
N ARG A 118 13.78 1.82 4.87
CA ARG A 118 13.80 2.87 3.84
C ARG A 118 12.73 2.64 2.78
N TRP A 119 12.64 1.42 2.27
CA TRP A 119 11.65 1.07 1.24
C TRP A 119 10.21 1.14 1.77
N LEU A 120 9.97 0.71 3.01
CA LEU A 120 8.66 0.89 3.66
C LEU A 120 8.33 2.36 3.88
N THR A 121 9.30 3.22 4.24
CA THR A 121 9.08 4.66 4.33
C THR A 121 8.72 5.27 2.97
N ILE A 122 9.40 4.87 1.89
CA ILE A 122 9.07 5.31 0.52
C ILE A 122 7.66 4.86 0.15
N ALA A 123 7.34 3.57 0.37
CA ALA A 123 6.01 3.02 0.10
C ALA A 123 4.91 3.74 0.90
N PHE A 124 5.18 4.10 2.15
CA PHE A 124 4.26 4.87 2.99
C PHE A 124 3.97 6.25 2.41
N ILE A 125 5.01 7.00 2.04
CA ILE A 125 4.86 8.34 1.46
C ILE A 125 4.08 8.28 0.14
N LEU A 126 4.44 7.34 -0.75
CA LEU A 126 3.72 7.12 -2.01
C LEU A 126 2.25 6.77 -1.76
N ALA A 127 1.96 5.94 -0.77
CA ALA A 127 0.59 5.58 -0.43
C ALA A 127 -0.22 6.77 0.13
N LEU A 128 0.41 7.67 0.89
CA LEU A 128 -0.24 8.92 1.33
C LEU A 128 -0.57 9.82 0.13
N ILE A 129 0.32 9.90 -0.87
CA ILE A 129 0.04 10.64 -2.12
C ILE A 129 -1.13 9.99 -2.87
N VAL A 130 -1.18 8.67 -2.96
CA VAL A 130 -2.31 7.93 -3.56
C VAL A 130 -3.64 8.26 -2.86
N ILE A 131 -3.64 8.34 -1.52
CA ILE A 131 -4.82 8.74 -0.73
C ILE A 131 -5.20 10.19 -1.02
N LEU A 132 -4.24 11.11 -1.08
CA LEU A 132 -4.47 12.52 -1.38
C LEU A 132 -5.11 12.72 -2.76
N ILE A 133 -4.58 12.06 -3.79
CA ILE A 133 -5.18 12.08 -5.14
C ILE A 133 -6.59 11.51 -5.10
N SER A 134 -6.81 10.44 -4.32
CA SER A 134 -8.14 9.86 -4.16
C SER A 134 -9.14 10.80 -3.50
N ALA A 135 -8.70 11.62 -2.54
CA ALA A 135 -9.54 12.62 -1.89
C ALA A 135 -9.89 13.76 -2.86
N TYR A 136 -8.90 14.23 -3.62
CA TYR A 136 -9.10 15.25 -4.66
C TYR A 136 -10.09 14.80 -5.73
N LEU A 137 -9.93 13.58 -6.26
CA LEU A 137 -10.85 12.99 -7.25
C LEU A 137 -12.28 12.89 -6.73
N ARG A 138 -12.46 12.60 -5.44
CA ARG A 138 -13.79 12.51 -4.81
C ARG A 138 -14.45 13.88 -4.65
N LEU A 139 -13.68 14.93 -4.37
CA LEU A 139 -14.20 16.30 -4.32
C LEU A 139 -14.64 16.78 -5.71
N GLY A 140 -13.81 16.52 -6.73
CA GLY A 140 -14.12 16.89 -8.11
C GLY A 140 -15.33 16.16 -8.72
N SER A 141 -15.69 14.97 -8.22
CA SER A 141 -16.89 14.24 -8.67
C SER A 141 -18.22 14.76 -8.09
N HIS A 142 -18.17 15.71 -7.15
CA HIS A 142 -19.36 16.29 -6.50
C HIS A 142 -19.57 17.77 -6.85
N ALA A 143 -18.74 18.34 -7.73
CA ALA A 143 -18.84 19.69 -8.26
C ALA A 143 -19.31 19.64 -9.72
#